data_AF-A0A957L2P2-F1
#
_entry.id   AF-A0A957L2P2-F1
#
_cell.length_a   1.000
_cell.length_b   1.000
_cell.length_c   1.000
_cell.angle_alpha   90.00
_cell.angle_beta   90.00
_cell.angle_gamma   90.00
#
_symmetry.space_group_name_H-M   'P 1'
#
loop_
_entity.id
_entity.type
_entity.pdbx_description
1 polymer ?
#
loop_
_entity_poly.entity_id
_entity_poly.type
_entity_poly.pdbx_seq_one_letter_code
_entity_poly.pdbx_strand_id
1 'polypeptide(L)' 'MADGANPTSQWAELFVAALAHGGLTDVCIAPGSRSTPLTMAFVRQAGIQPHLHLDERSAGFFALGLALATDRPVA' A
#
# COMPACT_ATOMS: atom_id res chain seq x y z
N MET A 1 4.42 -6.54 -21.35
CA MET A 1 3.06 -6.49 -21.91
C MET A 1 2.17 -5.83 -20.87
N ALA A 2 1.82 -4.56 -21.07
CA ALA A 2 0.67 -3.99 -20.39
C ALA A 2 -0.54 -4.74 -20.95
N ASP A 3 -0.97 -5.76 -20.22
CA ASP A 3 -2.18 -6.50 -20.54
C ASP A 3 -3.38 -5.54 -20.42
N GLY A 4 -4.52 -5.86 -21.02
CA GLY A 4 -5.72 -5.03 -21.06
C GLY A 4 -6.38 -4.77 -19.69
N ALA A 5 -5.62 -4.22 -18.73
CA ALA A 5 -6.00 -4.02 -17.35
C ALA A 5 -6.99 -2.85 -17.22
N ASN A 6 -8.00 -3.05 -16.37
CA ASN A 6 -8.92 -2.00 -15.96
C ASN A 6 -8.15 -0.71 -15.62
N PRO A 7 -8.56 0.48 -16.13
CA PRO A 7 -7.93 1.76 -15.82
C PRO A 7 -7.66 1.97 -14.31
N THR A 8 -8.56 1.51 -13.44
CA THR A 8 -8.38 1.60 -11.99
C THR A 8 -7.14 0.85 -11.48
N SER A 9 -6.86 -0.34 -12.02
CA SER A 9 -5.67 -1.11 -11.66
C SER A 9 -4.39 -0.43 -12.15
N GLN A 10 -4.40 0.12 -13.36
CA GLN A 10 -3.25 0.85 -13.90
C GLN A 10 -2.95 2.11 -13.09
N TRP A 11 -3.99 2.87 -12.71
CA TRP A 11 -3.83 4.03 -11.84
C TRP A 11 -3.31 3.64 -10.45
N ALA A 12 -3.80 2.54 -9.87
CA ALA A 12 -3.29 2.05 -8.59
C ALA A 12 -1.81 1.66 -8.68
N GLU A 13 -1.39 0.96 -9.73
CA GLU A 13 0.00 0.59 -9.96
C GLU A 13 0.90 1.82 -10.11
N LEU A 14 0.49 2.80 -10.91
CA LEU A 14 1.23 4.06 -11.08
C LEU A 14 1.32 4.86 -9.77
N PHE A 15 0.23 4.93 -9.02
CA PHE A 15 0.19 5.61 -7.74
C PHE A 15 1.14 4.96 -6.72
N VAL A 16 1.09 3.64 -6.58
CA VAL A 16 1.99 2.89 -5.68
C VAL A 16 3.44 3.01 -6.12
N ALA A 17 3.73 2.95 -7.43
CA ALA A 17 5.09 3.15 -7.95
C ALA A 17 5.64 4.55 -7.61
N ALA A 18 4.80 5.59 -7.71
CA ALA A 18 5.19 6.95 -7.33
C ALA A 18 5.47 7.06 -5.82
N LEU A 19 4.68 6.41 -4.96
CA LEU A 19 4.92 6.35 -3.52
C LEU A 19 6.23 5.63 -3.19
N ALA A 20 6.49 4.49 -3.84
CA ALA A 20 7.73 3.74 -3.68
C ALA A 20 8.95 4.59 -4.09
N HIS A 21 8.85 5.33 -5.20
CA HIS A 21 9.88 6.27 -5.64
C HIS A 21 10.08 7.42 -4.64
N GLY A 22 9.02 7.83 -3.94
CA GLY A 22 9.07 8.80 -2.84
C GLY A 22 9.66 8.24 -1.53
N GLY A 23 10.10 6.98 -1.51
CA GLY A 23 10.75 6.36 -0.36
C GLY A 23 9.80 5.64 0.60
N LEU A 24 8.55 5.38 0.20
CA LEU A 24 7.64 4.55 0.99
C LEU A 24 8.16 3.11 1.04
N THR A 25 8.30 2.55 2.24
CA THR A 25 8.75 1.16 2.46
C THR A 25 7.72 0.27 3.13
N ASP A 26 6.68 0.83 3.74
CA ASP A 26 5.72 0.10 4.56
C ASP A 26 4.29 0.57 4.28
N VAL A 27 3.36 -0.39 4.25
CA VAL A 27 1.92 -0.11 4.07
C VAL A 27 1.07 -1.00 4.95
N CYS A 28 0.07 -0.42 5.62
CA CYS A 28 -0.90 -1.12 6.45
C CYS A 28 -2.21 -1.29 5.68
N ILE A 29 -2.62 -2.54 5.47
CA ILE A 29 -3.77 -2.89 4.62
C ILE A 29 -4.87 -3.48 5.48
N ALA A 30 -6.06 -2.86 5.46
CA ALA A 30 -7.30 -3.49 5.87
C ALA A 30 -8.09 -3.97 4.63
N PRO A 31 -8.54 -5.24 4.60
CA PRO A 31 -9.09 -5.86 3.40
C PRO A 31 -10.46 -5.27 3.02
N GLY A 32 -10.68 -5.03 1.73
CA GLY A 32 -11.96 -4.59 1.19
C GLY A 32 -12.07 -4.76 -0.32
N SER A 33 -13.28 -5.00 -0.83
CA SER A 33 -13.51 -5.19 -2.27
C SER A 33 -13.14 -3.95 -3.09
N ARG A 34 -13.41 -2.75 -2.55
CA ARG A 34 -13.10 -1.48 -3.22
C ARG A 34 -11.61 -1.14 -3.23
N SER A 35 -10.86 -1.55 -2.21
CA SER A 35 -9.42 -1.31 -2.12
C SER A 35 -8.59 -2.35 -2.90
N THR A 36 -9.21 -3.38 -3.48
CA THR A 36 -8.52 -4.47 -4.18
C THR A 36 -7.47 -3.99 -5.19
N PRO A 37 -7.74 -2.99 -6.07
CA PRO A 37 -6.71 -2.52 -7.00
C PRO A 37 -5.45 -1.97 -6.30
N LEU A 38 -5.63 -1.19 -5.22
CA LEU A 38 -4.52 -0.66 -4.42
C LEU A 38 -3.80 -1.77 -3.64
N THR A 39 -4.54 -2.68 -3.01
CA THR A 39 -3.97 -3.83 -2.30
C THR A 39 -3.09 -4.66 -3.23
N MET A 40 -3.58 -4.98 -4.44
CA MET A 40 -2.81 -5.75 -5.41
C MET A 40 -1.58 -4.98 -5.91
N ALA A 41 -1.70 -3.67 -6.12
CA ALA A 41 -0.57 -2.83 -6.51
C ALA A 41 0.52 -2.81 -5.42
N PHE A 42 0.16 -2.60 -4.15
CA PHE A 42 1.11 -2.64 -3.02
C PHE A 42 1.78 -4.00 -2.86
N VAL A 43 1.03 -5.10 -2.95
CA VAL A 43 1.57 -6.46 -2.82
C VAL A 43 2.56 -6.80 -3.96
N ARG A 44 2.38 -6.22 -5.14
CA ARG A 44 3.25 -6.45 -6.31
C ARG A 44 4.47 -5.51 -6.36
N GLN A 45 4.44 -4.39 -5.67
CA GLN A 45 5.52 -3.41 -5.67
C GLN A 45 6.68 -3.89 -4.81
N ALA A 46 7.79 -4.24 -5.45
CA ALA A 46 9.02 -4.60 -4.74
C ALA A 46 9.51 -3.41 -3.87
N GLY A 47 10.00 -3.74 -2.67
CA GLY A 47 10.54 -2.75 -1.72
C GLY A 47 9.51 -2.13 -0.78
N ILE A 48 8.20 -2.39 -0.98
CA ILE A 48 7.16 -2.08 0.00
C ILE A 48 6.76 -3.35 0.76
N GLN A 49 6.78 -3.27 2.08
CA GLN A 49 6.33 -4.33 2.97
C GLN A 49 4.84 -4.12 3.35
N PRO A 50 3.94 -5.02 2.92
CA PRO A 50 2.55 -4.98 3.34
C PRO A 50 2.37 -5.60 4.74
N HIS A 51 1.66 -4.88 5.60
CA HIS A 51 1.21 -5.30 6.93
C HIS A 51 -0.31 -5.46 6.89
N LEU A 52 -0.83 -6.68 6.96
CA LEU A 52 -2.26 -6.94 6.88
C LEU A 52 -2.92 -6.85 8.27
N HIS A 53 -4.00 -6.09 8.36
CA HIS A 53 -4.80 -5.91 9.57
C HIS A 53 -6.28 -6.20 9.28
N LEU A 54 -6.98 -6.82 10.23
CA LEU A 54 -8.41 -7.13 10.08
C LEU A 54 -9.34 -5.95 10.44
N ASP A 55 -8.85 -4.99 11.23
CA ASP A 55 -9.58 -3.82 11.71
C ASP A 55 -8.82 -2.54 11.30
N GLU A 56 -9.52 -1.59 10.68
CA GLU A 56 -8.94 -0.36 10.14
C GLU A 56 -8.35 0.54 11.24
N ARG A 57 -8.94 0.53 12.45
CA ARG A 57 -8.47 1.35 13.56
C ARG A 57 -7.15 0.80 14.12
N SER A 58 -7.05 -0.52 14.29
CA SER A 58 -5.80 -1.18 14.65
C SER A 58 -4.72 -0.97 13.59
N ALA A 59 -5.07 -1.03 12.31
CA ALA A 59 -4.15 -0.71 11.21
C ALA A 59 -3.59 0.71 11.34
N GLY A 60 -4.46 1.70 11.59
CA GLY A 60 -4.05 3.10 11.76
C GLY A 60 -3.12 3.32 12.96
N PHE A 61 -3.40 2.70 14.12
CA PHE A 61 -2.51 2.80 15.27
C PHE A 61 -1.16 2.09 15.06
N PHE A 62 -1.17 0.95 14.36
CA PHE A 62 0.06 0.26 13.99
C PHE A 62 0.90 1.10 13.03
N ALA A 63 0.29 1.67 11.99
CA ALA A 63 0.96 2.56 11.04
C ALA A 63 1.61 3.77 11.74
N LEU A 64 0.88 4.42 12.65
CA LEU A 64 1.41 5.53 13.45
C LEU A 64 2.60 5.09 14.32
N GLY A 65 2.50 3.96 15.01
CA GLY A 65 3.59 3.43 15.82
C GLY A 65 4.84 3.10 14.99
N LEU A 66 4.64 2.48 13.82
CA LEU A 66 5.72 2.13 12.90
C LEU A 66 6.41 3.38 12.34
N ALA A 67 5.65 4.39 11.93
CA ALA A 67 6.19 5.66 11.44
C ALA A 67 7.03 6.36 12.52
N LEU A 68 6.53 6.43 13.75
CA LEU A 68 7.25 7.02 14.88
C LEU A 68 8.53 6.25 15.24
N ALA A 69 8.52 4.91 15.16
CA ALA A 69 9.67 4.09 15.50
C ALA A 69 10.77 4.10 14.43
N THR A 70 10.41 4.31 13.17
CA THR A 70 11.33 4.24 12.02
C THR A 70 11.76 5.58 11.47
N ASP A 71 11.07 6.67 11.87
CA ASP A 71 11.21 8.01 11.31
C ASP A 71 11.03 8.02 9.77
N ARG A 72 10.06 7.22 9.30
CA ARG A 72 9.73 7.04 7.88
C ARG A 72 8.24 7.12 7.64
N PRO A 73 7.80 7.52 6.43
CA PRO A 73 6.39 7.47 6.07
C PRO A 73 5.89 6.02 6.02
N VAL A 74 4.66 5.81 6.48
CA VAL A 74 3.91 4.55 6.37
C VAL A 74 2.55 4.88 5.75
N ALA A 75 2.12 4.07 4.79
CA ALA A 75 0.83 4.22 4.11
C ALA A 75 -0.26 3.33 4.72
#